data_AF-A0A7T7XPY9-F1
#
_entry.id   AF-A0A7T7XPY9-F1
#
_cell.length_a   1.000
_cell.length_b   1.000
_cell.length_c   1.000
_cell.angle_alpha   90.00
_cell.angle_beta   90.00
_cell.angle_gamma   90.00
#
_symmetry.space_group_name_H-M   'P 1'
#
loop_
_entity.id
_entity.type
_entity.pdbx_description
1 polymer ?
#
loop_
_entity_poly.entity_id
_entity_poly.type
_entity_poly.pdbx_seq_one_letter_code
_entity_poly.pdbx_strand_id
1 'polypeptide(L)'
;MAFKRDSLATLQDRVYKNYMSRFKPLEKTPRYNLLKVLASAEAGMYHQLLGDLEFLSEQIFPDTATGDYLRLHWSDQVPPLYAVTAVGNVIVTGEPGTPVPAGIVFSSPSGKRYFTESAYTIQEDRTVTVRVKAEKSGEDSNLQGGTKLSIVSSLRRGIDSTAQIDAKGIIGGHDGETDEQYLTRIKETLKETGLYGKPGDFAIWAKRANSQVYKAWEFKNFSVFGALLIQCVGKNSAGTIVPVGNLEEITSFINKAAPPIMITVRTPKLLSFSPKVLLRQDEISQQSQEEIIERIKFFLDKRAAPGWIMKAVDLEDVIIDGRTISRASVLLNGIDRNDISYTVEEFPKLEEVTWGTLD
;
A
#
# COMPACT_ATOMS: atom_id res chain seq x y z
N MET A 1 26.46 6.27 25.69
CA MET A 1 26.47 7.70 25.31
C MET A 1 26.03 7.78 23.87
N ALA A 2 25.01 8.56 23.54
CA ALA A 2 24.65 8.80 22.14
C ALA A 2 25.79 9.60 21.49
N PHE A 3 26.31 9.12 20.36
CA PHE A 3 27.22 9.89 19.54
C PHE A 3 26.44 11.11 19.02
N LYS A 4 26.93 12.31 19.30
CA LYS A 4 26.31 13.55 18.83
C LYS A 4 27.30 14.24 17.90
N ARG A 5 26.93 14.35 16.63
CA ARG A 5 27.73 15.06 15.64
C ARG A 5 27.87 16.53 16.02
N ASP A 6 29.10 17.01 15.95
CA ASP A 6 29.43 18.41 16.15
C ASP A 6 28.95 19.28 14.98
N SER A 7 28.44 20.47 15.28
CA SER A 7 28.03 21.42 14.25
C SER A 7 29.23 21.96 13.48
N LEU A 8 29.00 22.46 12.27
CA LEU A 8 30.07 23.03 11.44
C LEU A 8 30.79 24.18 12.16
N ALA A 9 30.05 25.01 12.90
CA ALA A 9 30.62 26.13 13.65
C ALA A 9 31.59 25.65 14.75
N THR A 10 31.22 24.61 15.51
CA THR A 10 32.10 24.08 16.56
C THR A 10 33.34 23.40 15.98
N LEU A 11 33.20 22.74 14.82
CA LEU A 11 34.32 22.18 14.07
C LEU A 11 35.28 23.27 13.59
N GLN A 12 34.77 24.36 13.01
CA GLN A 12 35.59 25.48 12.54
C GLN A 12 36.41 26.09 13.68
N ASP A 13 35.78 26.36 14.83
CA ASP A 13 36.46 26.94 15.99
C ASP A 13 37.54 26.00 16.55
N ARG A 14 37.26 24.70 16.61
CA ARG A 14 38.21 23.69 17.08
C ARG A 14 39.42 23.55 16.15
N VAL A 15 39.19 23.44 14.84
CA VAL A 15 40.27 23.34 13.84
C VAL A 15 41.11 24.62 13.85
N TYR A 16 40.47 25.79 13.92
CA TYR A 16 41.16 27.07 14.03
C TYR A 16 42.04 27.16 15.28
N LYS A 17 41.54 26.75 16.45
CA LYS A 17 42.32 26.69 17.69
C LYS A 17 43.50 25.71 17.59
N ASN A 18 43.30 24.57 16.93
CA ASN A 18 44.37 23.59 16.68
C ASN A 18 45.47 24.14 15.76
N TYR A 19 45.11 24.93 14.75
CA TYR A 19 46.12 25.62 13.93
C TYR A 19 46.87 26.68 14.71
N MET A 20 46.17 27.52 15.47
CA MET A 20 46.78 28.59 16.27
C MET A 20 47.70 28.05 17.37
N SER A 21 47.46 26.85 17.91
CA SER A 21 48.35 26.23 18.91
C SER A 21 49.63 25.65 18.31
N ARG A 22 49.59 25.19 17.05
CA ARG A 22 50.73 24.56 16.36
C ARG A 22 51.61 25.57 15.63
N PHE A 23 51.00 26.58 15.00
CA PHE A 23 51.74 27.68 14.41
C PHE A 23 52.10 28.68 15.52
N LYS A 24 53.39 28.73 15.91
CA LYS A 24 53.94 29.78 16.81
C LYS A 24 53.45 31.17 16.37
N PRO A 25 53.30 32.14 17.29
CA PRO A 25 52.53 33.35 17.02
C PRO A 25 53.12 34.13 15.85
N LEU A 26 52.53 33.97 14.67
CA LEU A 26 52.77 34.84 13.53
C LEU A 26 51.96 36.11 13.78
N GLU A 27 52.47 36.96 14.69
CA GLU A 27 51.81 38.18 15.18
C GLU A 27 51.47 39.21 14.08
N LYS A 28 51.83 38.96 12.81
CA LYS A 28 51.59 39.90 11.71
C LYS A 28 51.26 39.21 10.39
N THR A 29 50.17 38.44 10.35
CA THR A 29 49.63 37.97 9.06
C THR A 29 48.43 38.84 8.64
N PRO A 30 48.38 39.36 7.39
CA PRO A 30 47.49 40.46 7.00
C PRO A 30 46.02 40.06 6.88
N ARG A 31 45.16 41.07 6.68
CA ARG A 31 43.69 41.13 6.46
C ARG A 31 42.88 39.89 6.03
N TYR A 32 43.47 38.88 5.40
CA TYR A 32 42.86 37.58 5.15
C TYR A 32 43.64 36.53 5.95
N ASN A 33 43.09 36.12 7.10
CA ASN A 33 43.69 35.08 7.90
C ASN A 33 43.62 33.76 7.13
N LEU A 34 44.66 33.43 6.36
CA LEU A 34 44.78 32.20 5.57
C LEU A 34 44.47 30.97 6.43
N LEU A 35 44.84 30.99 7.72
CA LEU A 35 44.52 29.91 8.66
C LEU A 35 43.03 29.75 8.88
N LYS A 36 42.26 30.85 8.85
CA LYS A 36 40.79 30.79 8.95
C LYS A 36 40.18 30.16 7.70
N VAL A 37 40.69 30.50 6.51
CA VAL A 37 40.22 29.90 5.24
C VAL A 37 40.54 28.40 5.21
N LEU A 38 41.76 28.01 5.58
CA LEU A 38 42.16 26.61 5.69
C LEU A 38 41.35 25.86 6.75
N ALA A 39 41.14 26.45 7.93
CA ALA A 39 40.31 25.87 8.98
C ALA A 39 38.86 25.68 8.52
N SER A 40 38.29 26.65 7.80
CA SER A 40 36.94 26.53 7.26
C SER A 40 36.83 25.44 6.19
N ALA A 41 37.81 25.33 5.30
CA ALA A 41 37.84 24.28 4.27
C ALA A 41 37.97 22.88 4.90
N GLU A 42 38.91 22.69 5.82
CA GLU A 42 39.13 21.41 6.49
C GLU A 42 37.95 21.04 7.41
N ALA A 43 37.39 21.99 8.15
CA ALA A 43 36.18 21.76 8.95
C ALA A 43 34.98 21.37 8.08
N GLY A 44 34.86 21.94 6.87
CA GLY A 44 33.86 21.54 5.88
C GLY A 44 34.03 20.08 5.45
N MET A 45 35.27 19.68 5.13
CA MET A 45 35.59 18.29 4.78
C MET A 45 35.29 17.33 5.94
N TYR A 46 35.69 17.65 7.17
CA TYR A 46 35.36 16.83 8.34
C TYR A 46 33.87 16.76 8.59
N HIS A 47 33.14 17.86 8.41
CA HIS A 47 31.70 17.87 8.62
C HIS A 47 30.97 16.96 7.61
N GLN A 48 31.43 16.95 6.35
CA GLN A 48 30.93 16.00 5.34
C GLN A 48 31.29 14.56 5.73
N LEU A 49 32.57 14.27 6.02
CA LEU A 49 33.02 12.93 6.40
C LEU A 49 32.27 12.37 7.62
N LEU A 50 32.06 13.20 8.65
CA LEU A 50 31.31 12.80 9.83
C LEU A 50 29.83 12.58 9.51
N GLY A 51 29.26 13.32 8.56
CA GLY A 51 27.91 13.09 8.07
C GLY A 51 27.80 11.76 7.29
N ASP A 52 28.79 11.46 6.45
CA ASP A 52 28.84 10.19 5.72
C ASP A 52 29.02 8.99 6.68
N LEU A 53 29.83 9.14 7.74
CA LEU A 53 30.00 8.12 8.79
C LEU A 53 28.74 7.94 9.65
N GLU A 54 28.05 9.03 9.99
CA GLU A 54 26.78 9.01 10.71
C GLU A 54 25.74 8.25 9.89
N PHE A 55 25.58 8.60 8.61
CA PHE A 55 24.72 7.87 7.69
C PHE A 55 25.09 6.38 7.62
N LEU A 56 26.37 6.04 7.38
CA LEU A 56 26.82 4.65 7.35
C LEU A 56 26.53 3.92 8.67
N SER A 57 26.69 4.58 9.82
CA SER A 57 26.42 3.96 11.12
C SER A 57 24.96 3.54 11.29
N GLU A 58 24.02 4.30 10.71
CA GLU A 58 22.60 3.93 10.66
C GLU A 58 22.35 2.78 9.68
N GLN A 59 23.18 2.61 8.65
CA GLN A 59 23.03 1.52 7.67
C GLN A 59 23.67 0.19 8.11
N ILE A 60 24.53 0.19 9.13
CA ILE A 60 25.23 -1.02 9.61
C ILE A 60 24.24 -2.04 10.16
N PHE A 61 23.29 -1.59 10.99
CA PHE A 61 22.35 -2.50 11.62
C PHE A 61 21.08 -2.65 10.77
N PRO A 62 20.58 -3.88 10.58
CA PRO A 62 19.45 -4.11 9.68
C PRO A 62 18.12 -3.51 10.14
N ASP A 63 18.01 -3.11 11.41
CA ASP A 63 16.82 -2.49 11.99
C ASP A 63 16.79 -0.96 11.81
N THR A 64 17.96 -0.33 11.63
CA THR A 64 18.10 1.11 11.37
C THR A 64 18.38 1.42 9.90
N ALA A 65 18.83 0.43 9.12
CA ALA A 65 19.12 0.60 7.70
C ALA A 65 17.87 1.00 6.90
N THR A 66 18.09 1.79 5.85
CA THR A 66 17.07 2.32 4.94
C THR A 66 17.46 2.10 3.48
N GLY A 67 16.49 2.19 2.57
CA GLY A 67 16.69 2.06 1.13
C GLY A 67 17.40 0.77 0.72
N ASP A 68 18.40 0.92 -0.15
CA ASP A 68 19.13 -0.22 -0.72
C ASP A 68 19.93 -1.00 0.33
N TYR A 69 20.42 -0.34 1.39
CA TYR A 69 21.16 -1.02 2.47
C TYR A 69 20.26 -1.97 3.25
N LEU A 70 19.01 -1.57 3.53
CA LEU A 70 18.02 -2.46 4.15
C LEU A 70 17.77 -3.71 3.29
N ARG A 71 17.69 -3.54 1.97
CA ARG A 71 17.50 -4.64 1.02
C ARG A 71 18.73 -5.53 0.95
N LEU A 72 19.94 -4.99 1.02
CA LEU A 72 21.17 -5.79 1.05
C LEU A 72 21.23 -6.75 2.25
N HIS A 73 20.69 -6.35 3.41
CA HIS A 73 20.68 -7.21 4.59
C HIS A 73 19.72 -8.40 4.49
N TRP A 74 18.58 -8.25 3.79
CA TRP A 74 17.47 -9.21 3.90
C TRP A 74 16.94 -9.76 2.59
N SER A 75 17.25 -9.17 1.43
CA SER A 75 16.62 -9.52 0.15
C SER A 75 16.74 -11.00 -0.23
N ASP A 76 17.83 -11.66 0.17
CA ASP A 76 18.03 -13.09 -0.06
C ASP A 76 17.03 -13.98 0.72
N GLN A 77 16.64 -13.57 1.93
CA GLN A 77 15.73 -14.32 2.80
C GLN A 77 14.27 -13.87 2.64
N VAL A 78 14.09 -12.55 2.54
CA VAL A 78 12.79 -11.88 2.43
C VAL A 78 12.85 -10.94 1.23
N PRO A 79 12.51 -11.41 0.02
CA PRO A 79 12.52 -10.58 -1.16
C PRO A 79 11.56 -9.38 -0.99
N PRO A 80 11.98 -8.15 -1.34
CA PRO A 80 11.09 -6.98 -1.29
C PRO A 80 9.94 -7.13 -2.30
N LEU A 81 8.75 -6.64 -1.95
CA LEU A 81 7.61 -6.66 -2.87
C LEU A 81 7.61 -5.36 -3.69
N TYR A 82 7.85 -5.50 -4.99
CA TYR A 82 7.93 -4.39 -5.92
C TYR A 82 6.56 -3.92 -6.40
N ALA A 83 6.52 -2.75 -7.03
CA ALA A 83 5.31 -2.19 -7.59
C ALA A 83 4.77 -3.05 -8.75
N VAL A 84 3.47 -3.29 -8.74
CA VAL A 84 2.75 -4.14 -9.69
C VAL A 84 1.96 -3.27 -10.67
N THR A 85 1.92 -3.68 -11.93
CA THR A 85 1.13 -3.02 -12.98
C THR A 85 -0.34 -3.42 -12.93
N ALA A 86 -1.23 -2.45 -13.13
CA ALA A 86 -2.65 -2.73 -13.27
C ALA A 86 -2.96 -3.47 -14.59
N VAL A 87 -3.92 -4.38 -14.53
CA VAL A 87 -4.39 -5.19 -15.66
C VAL A 87 -5.91 -5.11 -15.71
N GLY A 88 -6.46 -5.11 -16.92
CA GLY A 88 -7.90 -5.11 -17.10
C GLY A 88 -8.30 -5.38 -18.53
N ASN A 89 -9.61 -5.32 -18.77
CA ASN A 89 -10.18 -5.51 -20.10
C ASN A 89 -10.74 -4.19 -20.62
N VAL A 90 -10.51 -3.94 -21.90
CA VAL A 90 -10.99 -2.77 -22.63
C VAL A 90 -11.79 -3.26 -23.83
N ILE A 91 -12.98 -2.70 -24.00
CA ILE A 91 -13.87 -2.92 -25.13
C ILE A 91 -13.50 -1.91 -26.21
N VAL A 92 -12.98 -2.43 -27.32
CA VAL A 92 -12.63 -1.65 -28.52
C VAL A 92 -13.74 -1.84 -29.54
N THR A 93 -14.13 -0.75 -30.22
CA THR A 93 -15.13 -0.77 -31.28
C THR A 93 -14.53 -0.44 -32.64
N GLY A 94 -15.13 -0.97 -33.71
CA GLY A 94 -14.67 -0.75 -35.08
C GLY A 94 -15.35 -1.61 -36.14
N GLU A 95 -14.77 -1.65 -37.34
CA GLU A 95 -15.25 -2.45 -38.47
C GLU A 95 -14.97 -3.95 -38.23
N PRO A 96 -15.96 -4.83 -38.48
CA PRO A 96 -15.80 -6.28 -38.34
C PRO A 96 -14.63 -6.82 -39.17
N GLY A 97 -13.91 -7.80 -38.63
CA GLY A 97 -12.75 -8.40 -39.29
C GLY A 97 -11.47 -7.56 -39.24
N THR A 98 -11.50 -6.37 -38.63
CA THR A 98 -10.30 -5.55 -38.43
C THR A 98 -9.41 -6.16 -37.33
N PRO A 99 -8.11 -6.39 -37.59
CA PRO A 99 -7.20 -6.89 -36.57
C PRO A 99 -6.73 -5.75 -35.65
N VAL A 100 -6.82 -6.00 -34.36
CA VAL A 100 -6.26 -5.19 -33.27
C VAL A 100 -4.90 -5.80 -32.89
N PRO A 101 -3.77 -5.29 -33.43
CA PRO A 101 -2.45 -5.84 -33.12
C PRO A 101 -2.07 -5.70 -31.63
N ALA A 102 -1.17 -6.56 -31.17
CA ALA A 102 -0.49 -6.37 -29.90
C ALA A 102 0.32 -5.05 -29.91
N GLY A 103 0.45 -4.41 -28.76
CA GLY A 103 1.21 -3.18 -28.58
C GLY A 103 0.46 -1.87 -28.91
N ILE A 104 -0.85 -1.90 -29.17
CA ILE A 104 -1.65 -0.67 -29.24
C ILE A 104 -1.61 0.04 -27.90
N VAL A 105 -1.33 1.34 -27.93
CA VAL A 105 -1.28 2.20 -26.73
C VAL A 105 -2.59 2.99 -26.60
N PHE A 106 -3.23 2.85 -25.45
CA PHE A 106 -4.38 3.62 -24.98
C PHE A 106 -3.92 4.64 -23.95
N SER A 107 -4.52 5.83 -23.95
CA SER A 107 -4.31 6.86 -22.95
C SER A 107 -5.60 7.14 -22.19
N SER A 108 -5.49 7.28 -20.88
CA SER A 108 -6.57 7.78 -20.05
C SER A 108 -6.69 9.31 -20.16
N PRO A 109 -7.83 9.88 -19.71
CA PRO A 109 -7.98 11.33 -19.59
C PRO A 109 -6.91 11.98 -18.69
N SER A 110 -6.40 11.24 -17.70
CA SER A 110 -5.33 11.66 -16.79
C SER A 110 -3.92 11.49 -17.38
N GLY A 111 -3.79 11.09 -18.66
CA GLY A 111 -2.52 10.91 -19.34
C GLY A 111 -1.75 9.62 -18.99
N LYS A 112 -2.37 8.67 -18.28
CA LYS A 112 -1.78 7.34 -18.01
C LYS A 112 -1.93 6.46 -19.24
N ARG A 113 -0.94 5.62 -19.52
CA ARG A 113 -0.87 4.80 -20.75
C ARG A 113 -1.01 3.32 -20.44
N TYR A 114 -1.70 2.62 -21.34
CA TYR A 114 -1.98 1.18 -21.27
C TYR A 114 -1.69 0.56 -22.62
N PHE A 115 -1.22 -0.68 -22.65
CA PHE A 115 -0.91 -1.37 -23.89
C PHE A 115 -1.53 -2.77 -23.93
N THR A 116 -1.79 -3.25 -25.15
CA THR A 116 -2.28 -4.61 -25.39
C THR A 116 -1.14 -5.62 -25.46
N GLU A 117 -1.27 -6.78 -24.80
CA GLU A 117 -0.24 -7.84 -24.85
C GLU A 117 -0.42 -8.81 -26.03
N SER A 118 -1.65 -9.05 -26.47
CA SER A 118 -2.01 -10.04 -27.50
C SER A 118 -2.77 -9.41 -28.67
N ALA A 119 -2.72 -10.04 -29.84
CA ALA A 119 -3.51 -9.60 -30.98
C ALA A 119 -4.96 -10.12 -30.85
N TYR A 120 -5.93 -9.29 -31.25
CA TYR A 120 -7.35 -9.60 -31.27
C TYR A 120 -7.95 -9.25 -32.63
N THR A 121 -9.16 -9.71 -32.92
CA THR A 121 -9.90 -9.35 -34.14
C THR A 121 -11.30 -8.90 -33.75
N ILE A 122 -11.76 -7.81 -34.36
CA ILE A 122 -13.11 -7.27 -34.12
C ILE A 122 -14.15 -8.25 -34.66
N GLN A 123 -15.12 -8.61 -33.83
CA GLN A 123 -16.18 -9.54 -34.18
C GLN A 123 -17.29 -8.85 -35.00
N GLU A 124 -18.28 -9.62 -35.47
CA GLU A 124 -19.41 -9.13 -36.27
C GLU A 124 -20.29 -8.12 -35.52
N ASP A 125 -20.28 -8.16 -34.18
CA ASP A 125 -20.96 -7.22 -33.30
C ASP A 125 -20.29 -5.84 -33.25
N ARG A 126 -19.19 -5.64 -34.00
CA ARG A 126 -18.36 -4.43 -34.04
C ARG A 126 -17.61 -4.14 -32.74
N THR A 127 -17.48 -5.11 -31.86
CA THR A 127 -16.75 -4.96 -30.60
C THR A 127 -15.71 -6.07 -30.42
N VAL A 128 -14.72 -5.81 -29.56
CA VAL A 128 -13.79 -6.83 -29.08
C VAL A 128 -13.27 -6.47 -27.70
N THR A 129 -13.26 -7.46 -26.82
CA THR A 129 -12.69 -7.33 -25.48
C THR A 129 -11.20 -7.66 -25.51
N VAL A 130 -10.38 -6.67 -25.19
CA VAL A 130 -8.93 -6.71 -25.29
C VAL A 130 -8.33 -6.60 -23.89
N ARG A 131 -7.42 -7.52 -23.55
CA ARG A 131 -6.67 -7.43 -22.28
C ARG A 131 -5.57 -6.39 -22.40
N VAL A 132 -5.53 -5.46 -21.46
CA VAL A 132 -4.54 -4.37 -21.40
C VAL A 132 -3.77 -4.39 -20.10
N LYS A 133 -2.54 -3.87 -20.16
CA LYS A 133 -1.65 -3.69 -19.01
C LYS A 133 -1.16 -2.25 -18.96
N ALA A 134 -1.05 -1.70 -17.75
CA ALA A 134 -0.52 -0.36 -17.55
C ALA A 134 0.98 -0.27 -17.90
N GLU A 135 1.41 0.84 -18.49
CA GLU A 135 2.84 1.12 -18.77
C GLU A 135 3.63 1.37 -17.47
N LYS A 136 3.02 2.08 -16.52
CA LYS A 136 3.61 2.35 -15.21
C LYS A 136 2.97 1.45 -14.14
N SER A 137 3.80 0.84 -13.32
CA SER A 137 3.35 0.19 -12.08
C SER A 137 2.83 1.20 -11.07
N GLY A 138 2.01 0.72 -10.14
CA GLY A 138 1.50 1.52 -9.03
C GLY A 138 -0.02 1.64 -9.01
N GLU A 139 -0.53 2.13 -7.89
CA GLU A 139 -1.97 2.26 -7.65
C GLU A 139 -2.62 3.31 -8.56
N ASP A 140 -1.83 4.33 -8.89
CA ASP A 140 -2.12 5.44 -9.80
C ASP A 140 -2.54 5.03 -11.22
N SER A 141 -2.31 3.77 -11.59
CA SER A 141 -2.67 3.17 -12.87
C SER A 141 -3.98 2.39 -12.83
N ASN A 142 -4.68 2.36 -11.69
CA ASN A 142 -6.01 1.76 -11.60
C ASN A 142 -7.06 2.71 -12.17
N LEU A 143 -8.01 2.17 -12.93
CA LEU A 143 -9.12 2.93 -13.53
C LEU A 143 -10.44 2.23 -13.31
N GLN A 144 -11.45 3.00 -12.95
CA GLN A 144 -12.81 2.51 -12.81
C GLN A 144 -13.38 2.06 -14.16
N GLY A 145 -14.22 1.02 -14.13
CA GLY A 145 -14.95 0.54 -15.30
C GLY A 145 -15.84 1.62 -15.92
N GLY A 146 -16.01 1.56 -17.23
CA GLY A 146 -16.77 2.54 -18.01
C GLY A 146 -16.00 3.81 -18.38
N THR A 147 -14.77 4.01 -17.87
CA THR A 147 -13.92 5.14 -18.30
C THR A 147 -13.59 5.00 -19.79
N LYS A 148 -13.65 6.11 -20.53
CA LYS A 148 -13.24 6.17 -21.94
C LYS A 148 -11.74 6.42 -22.05
N LEU A 149 -11.07 5.62 -22.89
CA LEU A 149 -9.67 5.74 -23.24
C LEU A 149 -9.55 6.24 -24.68
N SER A 150 -8.53 7.04 -24.98
CA SER A 150 -8.18 7.42 -26.34
C SER A 150 -7.07 6.53 -26.88
N ILE A 151 -7.11 6.17 -28.16
CA ILE A 151 -6.06 5.39 -28.79
C ILE A 151 -4.98 6.35 -29.31
N VAL A 152 -3.75 6.20 -28.81
CA VAL A 152 -2.61 7.09 -29.15
C VAL A 152 -1.76 6.53 -30.29
N SER A 153 -1.76 5.20 -30.46
CA SER A 153 -1.03 4.56 -31.56
C SER A 153 -1.63 4.95 -32.91
N SER A 154 -0.81 4.94 -33.97
CA SER A 154 -1.26 5.28 -35.32
C SER A 154 -2.42 4.37 -35.71
N LEU A 155 -3.62 4.95 -35.78
CA LEU A 155 -4.85 4.20 -36.02
C LEU A 155 -4.73 3.42 -37.33
N ARG A 156 -4.92 2.09 -37.27
CA ARG A 156 -5.31 1.33 -38.47
C ARG A 156 -6.71 1.79 -38.87
N ARG A 157 -6.98 1.89 -40.17
CA ARG A 157 -8.34 2.13 -40.69
C ARG A 157 -9.28 1.06 -40.11
N GLY A 158 -10.47 1.49 -39.69
CA GLY A 158 -11.50 0.59 -39.16
C GLY A 158 -11.52 0.41 -37.64
N ILE A 159 -10.68 1.10 -36.86
CA ILE A 159 -10.77 1.11 -35.39
C ILE A 159 -11.18 2.52 -34.92
N ASP A 160 -12.15 2.61 -34.01
CA ASP A 160 -12.57 3.88 -33.43
C ASP A 160 -11.46 4.49 -32.58
N SER A 161 -11.41 5.83 -32.51
CA SER A 161 -10.37 6.56 -31.76
C SER A 161 -10.52 6.46 -30.24
N THR A 162 -11.63 5.91 -29.77
CA THR A 162 -11.93 5.74 -28.34
C THR A 162 -12.29 4.30 -28.04
N ALA A 163 -11.89 3.83 -26.86
CA ALA A 163 -12.27 2.54 -26.31
C ALA A 163 -12.85 2.71 -24.90
N GLN A 164 -13.63 1.75 -24.42
CA GLN A 164 -14.27 1.82 -23.10
C GLN A 164 -13.74 0.71 -22.20
N ILE A 165 -13.40 1.03 -20.96
CA ILE A 165 -13.01 0.01 -19.98
C ILE A 165 -14.22 -0.85 -19.60
N ASP A 166 -14.02 -2.16 -19.51
CA ASP A 166 -15.03 -3.12 -19.03
C ASP A 166 -15.54 -2.75 -17.62
N ALA A 167 -16.73 -3.21 -17.24
CA ALA A 167 -17.36 -2.89 -15.96
C ALA A 167 -16.50 -3.24 -14.74
N LYS A 168 -15.61 -4.24 -14.87
CA LYS A 168 -14.65 -4.65 -13.82
C LYS A 168 -13.51 -3.65 -13.61
N GLY A 169 -13.27 -2.72 -14.54
CA GLY A 169 -12.18 -1.76 -14.46
C GLY A 169 -10.81 -2.34 -14.84
N ILE A 170 -9.80 -1.47 -14.76
CA ILE A 170 -8.37 -1.85 -14.76
C ILE A 170 -7.91 -1.79 -13.31
N ILE A 171 -7.57 -2.94 -12.73
CA ILE A 171 -7.28 -3.09 -11.30
C ILE A 171 -6.00 -3.90 -11.09
N GLY A 172 -5.54 -4.00 -9.85
CA GLY A 172 -4.34 -4.79 -9.51
C GLY A 172 -3.03 -3.99 -9.55
N GLY A 173 -3.07 -2.72 -9.97
CA GLY A 173 -1.95 -1.81 -9.80
C GLY A 173 -1.77 -1.51 -8.32
N HIS A 174 -0.55 -1.70 -7.82
CA HIS A 174 -0.23 -1.42 -6.43
C HIS A 174 1.20 -0.94 -6.33
N ASP A 175 1.45 -0.01 -5.43
CA ASP A 175 2.80 0.49 -5.19
C ASP A 175 3.67 -0.59 -4.53
N GLY A 176 4.98 -0.44 -4.67
CA GLY A 176 5.92 -1.27 -3.93
C GLY A 176 5.81 -0.99 -2.44
N GLU A 177 6.30 -1.92 -1.63
CA GLU A 177 6.39 -1.68 -0.19
C GLU A 177 7.31 -0.49 0.12
N THR A 178 6.90 0.33 1.09
CA THR A 178 7.79 1.32 1.71
C THR A 178 8.84 0.62 2.58
N ASP A 179 9.93 1.31 2.92
CA ASP A 179 10.98 0.74 3.79
C ASP A 179 10.44 0.32 5.17
N GLU A 180 9.48 1.07 5.72
CA GLU A 180 8.82 0.76 6.99
C GLU A 180 7.94 -0.49 6.89
N GLN A 181 7.20 -0.64 5.80
CA GLN A 181 6.39 -1.83 5.52
C GLN A 181 7.30 -3.06 5.34
N TYR A 182 8.38 -2.91 4.59
CA TYR A 182 9.35 -3.98 4.36
C TYR A 182 10.02 -4.41 5.66
N LEU A 183 10.48 -3.47 6.49
CA LEU A 183 11.08 -3.77 7.80
C LEU A 183 10.07 -4.46 8.74
N THR A 184 8.80 -4.04 8.72
CA THR A 184 7.74 -4.69 9.48
C THR A 184 7.54 -6.14 9.02
N ARG A 185 7.48 -6.38 7.71
CA ARG A 185 7.36 -7.73 7.14
C ARG A 185 8.57 -8.61 7.45
N ILE A 186 9.78 -8.06 7.46
CA ILE A 186 11.00 -8.78 7.90
C ILE A 186 10.85 -9.20 9.37
N LYS A 187 10.47 -8.27 10.25
CA LYS A 187 10.27 -8.55 11.69
C LYS A 187 9.17 -9.61 11.91
N GLU A 188 8.07 -9.56 11.16
CA GLU A 188 7.03 -10.60 11.17
C GLU A 188 7.59 -11.95 10.71
N THR A 189 8.32 -11.97 9.59
CA THR A 189 8.89 -13.20 9.02
C THR A 189 9.87 -13.88 9.95
N LEU A 190 10.72 -13.11 10.64
CA LEU A 190 11.66 -13.64 11.63
C LEU A 190 10.96 -14.23 12.86
N LYS A 191 9.85 -13.64 13.29
CA LYS A 191 9.02 -14.19 14.38
C LYS A 191 8.29 -15.46 13.97
N GLU A 192 7.86 -15.55 12.71
CA GLU A 192 7.07 -16.66 12.15
C GLU A 192 7.94 -17.74 11.50
N THR A 193 9.20 -17.90 11.95
CA THR A 193 10.10 -18.90 11.39
C THR A 193 9.53 -20.32 11.55
N GLY A 194 9.47 -21.07 10.44
CA GLY A 194 8.91 -22.43 10.39
C GLY A 194 7.45 -22.49 9.94
N LEU A 195 7.22 -22.25 8.64
CA LEU A 195 5.93 -22.46 7.99
C LEU A 195 5.86 -23.89 7.47
N TYR A 196 4.99 -24.71 8.07
CA TYR A 196 4.85 -26.15 7.79
C TYR A 196 3.43 -26.52 7.34
N GLY A 197 2.60 -25.53 7.01
CA GLY A 197 1.19 -25.73 6.68
C GLY A 197 0.29 -25.84 7.92
N LYS A 198 0.73 -25.32 9.07
CA LYS A 198 -0.15 -25.19 10.25
C LYS A 198 -1.20 -24.09 10.00
N PRO A 199 -2.26 -24.04 10.81
CA PRO A 199 -3.26 -22.99 10.66
C PRO A 199 -2.64 -21.59 10.77
N GLY A 200 -2.89 -20.75 9.78
CA GLY A 200 -2.36 -19.41 9.61
C GLY A 200 -1.24 -19.30 8.57
N ASP A 201 -0.52 -20.39 8.28
CA ASP A 201 0.64 -20.37 7.38
C ASP A 201 0.24 -19.99 5.95
N PHE A 202 -0.93 -20.41 5.48
CA PHE A 202 -1.38 -20.11 4.12
C PHE A 202 -1.75 -18.64 3.95
N ALA A 203 -2.33 -18.03 4.98
CA ALA A 203 -2.56 -16.59 5.01
C ALA A 203 -1.23 -15.80 4.99
N ILE A 204 -0.22 -16.28 5.72
CA ILE A 204 1.13 -15.68 5.72
C ILE A 204 1.77 -15.80 4.33
N TRP A 205 1.72 -16.97 3.69
CA TRP A 205 2.23 -17.13 2.31
C TRP A 205 1.50 -16.23 1.32
N ALA A 206 0.19 -16.05 1.45
CA ALA A 206 -0.57 -15.13 0.60
C ALA A 206 -0.12 -13.68 0.77
N LYS A 207 0.11 -13.21 2.01
CA LYS A 207 0.68 -11.87 2.28
C LYS A 207 2.09 -11.71 1.69
N ARG A 208 2.91 -12.77 1.70
CA ARG A 208 4.29 -12.73 1.16
C ARG A 208 4.33 -12.80 -0.37
N ALA A 209 3.25 -13.20 -1.03
CA ALA A 209 3.24 -13.40 -2.47
C ALA A 209 3.18 -12.09 -3.27
N ASN A 210 2.46 -11.09 -2.79
CA ASN A 210 2.19 -9.87 -3.55
C ASN A 210 1.94 -8.67 -2.62
N SER A 211 2.49 -7.48 -2.95
CA SER A 211 2.37 -6.24 -2.16
C SER A 211 0.93 -5.76 -2.01
N GLN A 212 0.05 -6.13 -2.94
CA GLN A 212 -1.37 -5.79 -2.90
C GLN A 212 -2.11 -6.49 -1.76
N VAL A 213 -1.59 -7.59 -1.20
CA VAL A 213 -2.26 -8.34 -0.13
C VAL A 213 -2.00 -7.66 1.20
N TYR A 214 -2.99 -6.90 1.67
CA TYR A 214 -2.94 -6.26 2.97
C TYR A 214 -3.20 -7.27 4.10
N LYS A 215 -4.27 -8.06 3.94
CA LYS A 215 -4.64 -9.14 4.87
C LYS A 215 -5.09 -10.36 4.11
N ALA A 216 -4.84 -11.51 4.72
CA ALA A 216 -5.31 -12.78 4.25
C ALA A 216 -5.89 -13.60 5.40
N TRP A 217 -6.87 -14.43 5.08
CA TRP A 217 -7.47 -15.40 5.99
C TRP A 217 -7.56 -16.75 5.30
N GLU A 218 -7.49 -17.82 6.09
CA GLU A 218 -7.66 -19.18 5.61
C GLU A 218 -8.90 -19.81 6.23
N PHE A 219 -9.64 -20.55 5.40
CA PHE A 219 -10.85 -21.27 5.81
C PHE A 219 -10.72 -22.72 5.34
N LYS A 220 -10.81 -23.65 6.28
CA LYS A 220 -10.68 -25.09 6.03
C LYS A 220 -11.99 -25.69 5.52
N ASN A 221 -11.89 -26.72 4.68
CA ASN A 221 -13.01 -27.51 4.16
C ASN A 221 -14.08 -26.65 3.48
N PHE A 222 -13.65 -25.65 2.71
CA PHE A 222 -14.56 -24.80 1.98
C PHE A 222 -14.96 -25.46 0.64
N SER A 223 -16.26 -25.60 0.40
CA SER A 223 -16.86 -26.34 -0.75
C SER A 223 -16.59 -27.84 -0.75
N VAL A 224 -15.32 -28.26 -0.68
CA VAL A 224 -14.89 -29.67 -0.76
C VAL A 224 -14.06 -30.02 0.48
N PHE A 225 -14.23 -31.24 0.98
CA PHE A 225 -13.41 -31.75 2.07
C PHE A 225 -11.92 -31.74 1.70
N GLY A 226 -11.07 -31.20 2.57
CA GLY A 226 -9.63 -31.07 2.34
C GLY A 226 -9.23 -29.88 1.46
N ALA A 227 -10.18 -29.09 0.92
CA ALA A 227 -9.87 -27.86 0.20
C ALA A 227 -9.75 -26.67 1.16
N LEU A 228 -8.80 -25.78 0.88
CA LEU A 228 -8.58 -24.54 1.62
C LEU A 228 -9.04 -23.35 0.77
N LEU A 229 -9.88 -22.49 1.35
CA LEU A 229 -10.18 -21.17 0.79
C LEU A 229 -9.27 -20.15 1.45
N ILE A 230 -8.52 -19.42 0.63
CA ILE A 230 -7.73 -18.27 1.08
C ILE A 230 -8.40 -17.01 0.57
N GLN A 231 -8.72 -16.12 1.48
CA GLN A 231 -9.30 -14.83 1.15
C GLN A 231 -8.31 -13.73 1.36
N CYS A 232 -8.10 -12.93 0.31
CA CYS A 232 -7.16 -11.82 0.32
C CYS A 232 -7.91 -10.52 0.09
N VAL A 233 -7.56 -9.50 0.87
CA VAL A 233 -8.00 -8.12 0.64
C VAL A 233 -6.79 -7.20 0.52
N GLY A 234 -6.91 -6.21 -0.35
CA GLY A 234 -5.94 -5.14 -0.47
C GLY A 234 -6.40 -3.89 0.26
N LYS A 235 -5.49 -2.93 0.40
CA LYS A 235 -5.76 -1.62 0.97
C LYS A 235 -5.10 -0.57 0.09
N ASN A 236 -5.86 0.43 -0.32
CA ASN A 236 -5.30 1.53 -1.09
C ASN A 236 -4.54 2.53 -0.19
N SER A 237 -3.87 3.48 -0.82
CA SER A 237 -3.18 4.59 -0.17
C SER A 237 -4.13 5.48 0.66
N ALA A 238 -5.41 5.56 0.29
CA ALA A 238 -6.46 6.23 1.07
C ALA A 238 -6.94 5.42 2.31
N GLY A 239 -6.41 4.22 2.52
CA GLY A 239 -6.75 3.33 3.64
C GLY A 239 -8.07 2.57 3.51
N THR A 240 -8.76 2.67 2.37
CA THR A 240 -9.95 1.90 2.02
C THR A 240 -9.57 0.49 1.55
N ILE A 241 -10.39 -0.47 1.92
CA ILE A 241 -10.24 -1.87 1.48
C ILE A 241 -10.68 -2.02 0.03
N VAL A 242 -9.84 -2.68 -0.76
CA VAL A 242 -10.02 -2.89 -2.21
C VAL A 242 -9.85 -4.38 -2.56
N PRO A 243 -10.49 -4.86 -3.65
CA PRO A 243 -10.26 -6.21 -4.12
C PRO A 243 -8.84 -6.37 -4.67
N VAL A 244 -8.27 -7.56 -4.45
CA VAL A 244 -6.99 -7.99 -5.02
C VAL A 244 -7.18 -8.49 -6.46
N GLY A 245 -6.38 -7.98 -7.41
CA GLY A 245 -6.49 -8.32 -8.84
C GLY A 245 -5.69 -9.55 -9.25
N ASN A 246 -4.46 -9.69 -8.76
CA ASN A 246 -3.49 -10.71 -9.20
C ASN A 246 -3.60 -12.04 -8.45
N LEU A 247 -4.77 -12.68 -8.49
CA LEU A 247 -5.02 -13.92 -7.75
C LEU A 247 -4.22 -15.13 -8.28
N GLU A 248 -3.91 -15.16 -9.57
CA GLU A 248 -3.13 -16.23 -10.20
C GLU A 248 -1.68 -16.26 -9.70
N GLU A 249 -1.05 -15.10 -9.56
CA GLU A 249 0.32 -14.94 -9.04
C GLU A 249 0.41 -15.46 -7.60
N ILE A 250 -0.55 -15.08 -6.77
CA ILE A 250 -0.64 -15.54 -5.37
C ILE A 250 -0.80 -17.06 -5.33
N THR A 251 -1.68 -17.61 -6.16
CA THR A 251 -1.92 -19.07 -6.21
C THR A 251 -0.64 -19.82 -6.63
N SER A 252 0.08 -19.31 -7.64
CA SER A 252 1.34 -19.90 -8.10
C SER A 252 2.44 -19.85 -7.03
N PHE A 253 2.52 -18.76 -6.28
CA PHE A 253 3.48 -18.62 -5.20
C PHE A 253 3.21 -19.63 -4.08
N ILE A 254 1.95 -19.72 -3.64
CA ILE A 254 1.56 -20.63 -2.57
C ILE A 254 1.79 -22.09 -2.98
N ASN A 255 1.44 -22.49 -4.20
CA ASN A 255 1.69 -23.85 -4.70
C ASN A 255 3.18 -24.23 -4.75
N LYS A 256 4.08 -23.25 -4.86
CA LYS A 256 5.53 -23.48 -4.82
C LYS A 256 6.06 -23.59 -3.38
N ALA A 257 5.50 -22.82 -2.46
CA ALA A 257 5.98 -22.71 -1.08
C ALA A 257 5.33 -23.73 -0.11
N ALA A 258 4.05 -24.05 -0.34
CA ALA A 258 3.22 -24.85 0.53
C ALA A 258 3.27 -26.35 0.17
N PRO A 259 2.94 -27.25 1.12
CA PRO A 259 2.66 -28.64 0.79
C PRO A 259 1.48 -28.76 -0.19
N PRO A 260 1.46 -29.80 -1.03
CA PRO A 260 0.42 -29.95 -2.06
C PRO A 260 -0.96 -30.17 -1.44
N ILE A 261 -1.84 -29.19 -1.61
CA ILE A 261 -3.24 -29.20 -1.17
C ILE A 261 -4.09 -28.44 -2.19
N MET A 262 -5.39 -28.73 -2.25
CA MET A 262 -6.31 -27.98 -3.11
C MET A 262 -6.58 -26.60 -2.48
N ILE A 263 -6.09 -25.55 -3.14
CA ILE A 263 -6.22 -24.17 -2.66
C ILE A 263 -7.04 -23.38 -3.66
N THR A 264 -7.96 -22.58 -3.13
CA THR A 264 -8.70 -21.58 -3.91
C THR A 264 -8.43 -20.21 -3.30
N VAL A 265 -7.77 -19.32 -4.06
CA VAL A 265 -7.52 -17.94 -3.63
C VAL A 265 -8.58 -17.01 -4.25
N ARG A 266 -9.26 -16.23 -3.41
CA ARG A 266 -10.31 -15.29 -3.84
C ARG A 266 -10.24 -13.97 -3.08
N THR A 267 -10.88 -12.95 -3.64
CA THR A 267 -11.25 -11.75 -2.89
C THR A 267 -12.66 -11.91 -2.34
N PRO A 268 -12.92 -11.57 -1.07
CA PRO A 268 -14.29 -11.49 -0.58
C PRO A 268 -15.07 -10.41 -1.33
N LYS A 269 -16.39 -10.61 -1.38
CA LYS A 269 -17.32 -9.56 -1.81
C LYS A 269 -17.32 -8.48 -0.74
N LEU A 270 -16.91 -7.27 -1.12
CA LEU A 270 -16.91 -6.12 -0.23
C LEU A 270 -18.35 -5.63 -0.08
N LEU A 271 -18.91 -5.75 1.13
CA LEU A 271 -20.23 -5.23 1.47
C LEU A 271 -20.07 -3.89 2.18
N SER A 272 -20.49 -2.83 1.51
CA SER A 272 -20.49 -1.49 2.06
C SER A 272 -21.50 -1.35 3.19
N PHE A 273 -21.12 -0.66 4.26
CA PHE A 273 -22.04 -0.23 5.31
C PHE A 273 -21.73 1.22 5.77
N SER A 274 -22.78 1.96 6.10
CA SER A 274 -22.73 3.34 6.56
C SER A 274 -23.30 3.44 7.98
N PRO A 275 -22.47 3.51 9.03
CA PRO A 275 -22.96 3.65 10.39
C PRO A 275 -23.48 5.08 10.63
N LYS A 276 -24.58 5.21 11.38
CA LYS A 276 -25.05 6.49 11.90
C LYS A 276 -24.76 6.57 13.38
N VAL A 277 -23.84 7.45 13.76
CA VAL A 277 -23.39 7.63 15.15
C VAL A 277 -24.19 8.77 15.78
N LEU A 278 -24.83 8.48 16.91
CA LEU A 278 -25.57 9.43 17.72
C LEU A 278 -24.75 9.81 18.96
N LEU A 279 -24.47 11.11 19.11
CA LEU A 279 -23.73 11.69 20.24
C LEU A 279 -24.57 12.77 20.92
N ARG A 280 -24.15 13.23 22.10
CA ARG A 280 -24.78 14.41 22.73
C ARG A 280 -24.36 15.69 22.01
N GLN A 281 -25.25 16.70 22.00
CA GLN A 281 -25.03 17.94 21.25
C GLN A 281 -23.75 18.70 21.66
N ASP A 282 -23.36 18.63 22.93
CA ASP A 282 -22.15 19.25 23.48
C ASP A 282 -20.85 18.52 23.08
N GLU A 283 -20.95 17.24 22.69
CA GLU A 283 -19.82 16.40 22.31
C GLU A 283 -19.57 16.37 20.79
N ILE A 284 -20.52 16.89 19.99
CA ILE A 284 -20.43 16.98 18.53
C ILE A 284 -19.54 18.16 18.13
N SER A 285 -18.25 17.86 17.99
CA SER A 285 -17.22 18.74 17.46
C SER A 285 -16.55 18.10 16.24
N GLN A 286 -16.05 18.91 15.30
CA GLN A 286 -15.32 18.42 14.12
C GLN A 286 -14.10 17.57 14.53
N GLN A 287 -13.41 17.97 15.60
CA GLN A 287 -12.29 17.20 16.17
C GLN A 287 -12.76 15.85 16.73
N SER A 288 -13.87 15.82 17.47
CA SER A 288 -14.43 14.57 18.01
C SER A 288 -14.81 13.61 16.87
N GLN A 289 -15.39 14.13 15.79
CA GLN A 289 -15.79 13.34 14.63
C GLN A 289 -14.59 12.69 13.93
N GLU A 290 -13.50 13.44 13.72
CA GLU A 290 -12.27 12.92 13.14
C GLU A 290 -11.64 11.82 14.01
N GLU A 291 -11.53 12.06 15.33
CA GLU A 291 -11.01 11.07 16.28
C GLU A 291 -11.84 9.77 16.29
N ILE A 292 -13.17 9.89 16.26
CA ILE A 292 -14.08 8.73 16.20
C ILE A 292 -13.89 7.95 14.90
N ILE A 293 -13.80 8.64 13.75
CA ILE A 293 -13.59 7.98 12.46
C ILE A 293 -12.25 7.21 12.48
N GLU A 294 -11.19 7.80 13.01
CA GLU A 294 -9.90 7.12 13.13
C GLU A 294 -9.97 5.89 14.04
N ARG A 295 -10.67 5.98 15.18
CA ARG A 295 -10.86 4.84 16.09
C ARG A 295 -11.67 3.72 15.46
N ILE A 296 -12.77 4.04 14.77
CA ILE A 296 -13.57 3.04 14.05
C ILE A 296 -12.70 2.36 12.98
N LYS A 297 -11.93 3.15 12.20
CA LYS A 297 -11.00 2.60 11.21
C LYS A 297 -9.96 1.68 11.86
N PHE A 298 -9.36 2.08 12.98
CA PHE A 298 -8.39 1.27 13.71
C PHE A 298 -9.01 -0.03 14.25
N PHE A 299 -10.22 0.05 14.82
CA PHE A 299 -10.94 -1.11 15.34
C PHE A 299 -11.29 -2.11 14.24
N LEU A 300 -11.86 -1.63 13.12
CA LEU A 300 -12.11 -2.47 11.94
C LEU A 300 -10.81 -3.07 11.41
N ASP A 301 -9.72 -2.31 11.44
CA ASP A 301 -8.42 -2.82 11.03
C ASP A 301 -7.86 -3.90 11.96
N LYS A 302 -8.28 -3.97 13.22
CA LYS A 302 -7.85 -5.06 14.11
C LYS A 302 -8.77 -6.27 14.06
N ARG A 303 -10.09 -6.05 13.97
CA ARG A 303 -11.09 -7.10 14.22
C ARG A 303 -11.82 -7.58 12.98
N ALA A 304 -11.90 -6.78 11.91
CA ALA A 304 -12.66 -7.18 10.72
C ALA A 304 -12.02 -8.39 10.03
N ALA A 305 -12.84 -9.41 9.79
CA ALA A 305 -12.50 -10.62 9.06
C ALA A 305 -13.71 -11.08 8.24
N PRO A 306 -13.51 -11.89 7.19
CA PRO A 306 -14.62 -12.54 6.51
C PRO A 306 -15.34 -13.52 7.45
N GLY A 307 -16.67 -13.60 7.37
CA GLY A 307 -17.47 -14.40 8.31
C GLY A 307 -17.67 -13.77 9.69
N TRP A 308 -17.21 -12.52 9.90
CA TRP A 308 -17.34 -11.85 11.19
C TRP A 308 -18.78 -11.41 11.47
N ILE A 309 -19.14 -11.36 12.75
CA ILE A 309 -20.38 -10.74 13.22
C ILE A 309 -20.01 -9.40 13.84
N MET A 310 -20.37 -8.33 13.16
CA MET A 310 -20.15 -6.98 13.63
C MET A 310 -21.29 -6.61 14.58
N LYS A 311 -20.97 -6.52 15.87
CA LYS A 311 -21.92 -6.08 16.88
C LYS A 311 -21.93 -4.57 16.98
N ALA A 312 -23.11 -3.97 17.04
CA ALA A 312 -23.24 -2.53 17.25
C ALA A 312 -22.60 -2.09 18.59
N VAL A 313 -22.75 -2.92 19.63
CA VAL A 313 -22.18 -2.66 20.97
C VAL A 313 -20.65 -2.56 20.93
N ASP A 314 -19.99 -3.42 20.16
CA ASP A 314 -18.53 -3.35 20.03
C ASP A 314 -18.07 -2.02 19.41
N LEU A 315 -18.88 -1.44 18.51
CA LEU A 315 -18.60 -0.12 17.94
C LEU A 315 -18.91 1.01 18.93
N GLU A 316 -19.99 0.90 19.71
CA GLU A 316 -20.33 1.85 20.78
C GLU A 316 -19.19 1.93 21.81
N ASP A 317 -18.66 0.79 22.25
CA ASP A 317 -17.57 0.71 23.22
C ASP A 317 -16.30 1.40 22.71
N VAL A 318 -15.95 1.19 21.43
CA VAL A 318 -14.78 1.83 20.78
C VAL A 318 -14.93 3.35 20.71
N ILE A 319 -16.16 3.84 20.55
CA ILE A 319 -16.45 5.28 20.53
C ILE A 319 -16.32 5.86 21.95
N ILE A 320 -16.86 5.17 22.96
CA ILE A 320 -16.91 5.61 24.36
C ILE A 320 -15.55 5.53 25.06
N ASP A 321 -14.64 4.63 24.66
CA ASP A 321 -13.30 4.51 25.25
C ASP A 321 -12.44 5.80 25.11
N GLY A 322 -12.93 6.80 24.37
CA GLY A 322 -12.37 8.15 24.33
C GLY A 322 -12.58 8.98 25.59
N ARG A 323 -11.56 9.77 25.97
CA ARG A 323 -11.63 10.69 27.13
C ARG A 323 -12.70 11.80 27.03
N THR A 324 -13.34 11.97 25.87
CA THR A 324 -14.21 13.10 25.54
C THR A 324 -15.69 12.74 25.36
N ILE A 325 -16.06 11.45 25.30
CA ILE A 325 -17.42 11.02 24.95
C ILE A 325 -18.04 10.26 26.11
N SER A 326 -19.18 10.72 26.59
CA SER A 326 -19.87 10.11 27.73
C SER A 326 -20.77 8.96 27.32
N ARG A 327 -21.40 9.07 26.14
CA ARG A 327 -22.38 8.10 25.63
C ARG A 327 -22.50 8.20 24.12
N ALA A 328 -22.52 7.04 23.46
CA ALA A 328 -22.81 6.93 22.03
C ALA A 328 -23.88 5.85 21.78
N SER A 329 -24.67 6.01 20.73
CA SER A 329 -25.48 4.93 20.12
C SER A 329 -25.12 4.84 18.64
N VAL A 330 -25.06 3.62 18.11
CA VAL A 330 -24.75 3.38 16.70
C VAL A 330 -25.93 2.70 16.03
N LEU A 331 -26.51 3.38 15.03
CA LEU A 331 -27.52 2.80 14.15
C LEU A 331 -26.82 2.16 12.95
N LEU A 332 -27.09 0.88 12.73
CA LEU A 332 -26.62 0.13 11.56
C LEU A 332 -27.82 -0.19 10.67
N ASN A 333 -27.75 0.21 9.39
CA ASN A 333 -28.88 0.16 8.45
C ASN A 333 -30.17 0.85 8.96
N GLY A 334 -30.00 1.91 9.77
CA GLY A 334 -31.11 2.68 10.35
C GLY A 334 -31.80 2.04 11.56
N ILE A 335 -31.29 0.90 12.05
CA ILE A 335 -31.82 0.20 13.23
C ILE A 335 -30.82 0.36 14.39
N ASP A 336 -31.34 0.72 15.57
CA ASP A 336 -30.53 0.86 16.77
C ASP A 336 -30.05 -0.50 17.26
N ARG A 337 -28.76 -0.59 17.57
CA ARG A 337 -28.09 -1.80 18.09
C ARG A 337 -28.30 -3.07 17.25
N ASN A 338 -28.40 -2.93 15.94
CA ASN A 338 -28.51 -4.08 15.03
C ASN A 338 -27.15 -4.71 14.75
N ASP A 339 -27.06 -6.03 14.85
CA ASP A 339 -25.84 -6.77 14.50
C ASP A 339 -25.84 -7.11 13.01
N ILE A 340 -24.71 -6.88 12.33
CA ILE A 340 -24.53 -7.29 10.93
C ILE A 340 -23.69 -8.57 10.91
N SER A 341 -24.28 -9.65 10.40
CA SER A 341 -23.55 -10.90 10.14
C SER A 341 -23.05 -10.92 8.71
N TYR A 342 -21.76 -11.23 8.55
CA TYR A 342 -21.15 -11.45 7.24
C TYR A 342 -20.95 -12.94 7.03
N THR A 343 -21.15 -13.41 5.80
CA THR A 343 -20.75 -14.78 5.44
C THR A 343 -19.23 -14.87 5.24
N VAL A 344 -18.71 -16.09 5.15
CA VAL A 344 -17.28 -16.31 4.89
C VAL A 344 -16.86 -15.59 3.62
N GLU A 345 -17.68 -15.52 2.57
CA GLU A 345 -17.33 -14.87 1.30
C GLU A 345 -17.52 -13.33 1.29
N GLU A 346 -17.95 -12.74 2.40
CA GLU A 346 -18.25 -11.31 2.49
C GLU A 346 -17.32 -10.62 3.49
N PHE A 347 -16.96 -9.37 3.17
CA PHE A 347 -16.10 -8.56 4.02
C PHE A 347 -16.68 -7.15 4.21
N PRO A 348 -16.71 -6.61 5.44
CA PRO A 348 -17.21 -5.27 5.73
C PRO A 348 -16.35 -4.19 5.09
N LYS A 349 -16.97 -3.29 4.34
CA LYS A 349 -16.33 -2.07 3.83
C LYS A 349 -17.00 -0.85 4.44
N LEU A 350 -16.23 -0.05 5.18
CA LEU A 350 -16.72 1.20 5.74
C LEU A 350 -16.86 2.26 4.63
N GLU A 351 -18.04 2.87 4.53
CA GLU A 351 -18.28 4.06 3.71
C GLU A 351 -18.26 5.32 4.58
N GLU A 352 -19.20 6.24 4.38
CA GLU A 352 -19.30 7.47 5.16
C GLU A 352 -20.00 7.22 6.50
N VAL A 353 -19.45 7.83 7.55
CA VAL A 353 -20.07 7.86 8.88
C VAL A 353 -21.02 9.05 8.92
N THR A 354 -22.30 8.79 9.19
CA THR A 354 -23.30 9.85 9.35
C THR A 354 -23.50 10.17 10.82
N TRP A 355 -23.87 11.42 11.12
CA TRP A 355 -23.97 11.91 12.49
C TRP A 355 -25.40 12.27 12.85
N GLY A 356 -25.75 12.10 14.12
CA GLY A 356 -27.00 12.59 14.69
C GLY A 356 -26.86 12.90 16.17
N THR A 357 -27.93 13.43 16.75
CA THR A 357 -28.00 13.78 18.16
C THR A 357 -28.73 12.68 18.93
N LEU A 358 -28.23 12.36 20.12
CA LEU A 358 -28.99 11.65 21.14
C LEU A 358 -30.03 12.60 21.73
N ASP A 359 -31.26 12.12 21.87
CA ASP A 359 -32.32 12.80 22.63
C ASP A 359 -32.09 12.73 24.15
#